data_AF-A0A9E7B876-F1
#
_entry.id   AF-A0A9E7B876-F1
#
_cell.length_a   1.000
_cell.length_b   1.000
_cell.length_c   1.000
_cell.angle_alpha   90.00
_cell.angle_beta   90.00
_cell.angle_gamma   90.00
#
_symmetry.space_group_name_H-M   'P 1'
#
loop_
_entity.id
_entity.type
_entity.pdbx_description
1 polymer ?
#
loop_
_entity_poly.entity_id
_entity_poly.type
_entity_poly.pdbx_seq_one_letter_code
_entity_poly.pdbx_strand_id
1 'polypeptide(L)'
;MIPYNSILIEIAIPVLLMLGLERFAVIRFLRTPKQIAWVRSHSWLHPNAISRARYPMGFLSVMFLHMGCPRLCFLFFTFWMITDITDGEIARRCDLHTEEGESIDPFSDKLMYLPMLVYLAWLGWLDPVLVTLFLAFDITGQVSRRFTKVKAANLFGKAKTFLVVVLLIVTGLVWIYGPLPFLGRTILPLLGICTGLAFCSTTFKLVPNYWYANILSIMNLFCGLAGCWVVLAGHPPVYALGLVFLGQFLDLFDG
;
A
#
# COMPACT_ATOMS: atom_id res chain seq x y z
N MET A 1 -4.36 28.03 13.30
CA MET A 1 -4.57 26.96 14.30
C MET A 1 -4.61 25.64 13.55
N ILE A 2 -3.85 24.63 14.00
CA ILE A 2 -3.85 23.33 13.32
C ILE A 2 -5.22 22.67 13.58
N PRO A 3 -5.96 22.24 12.54
CA PRO A 3 -7.35 21.77 12.68
C PRO A 3 -7.40 20.32 13.19
N TYR A 4 -6.68 20.00 14.27
CA TYR A 4 -6.62 18.65 14.83
C TYR A 4 -8.00 18.13 15.22
N ASN A 5 -8.85 18.98 15.81
CA ASN A 5 -10.21 18.58 16.19
C ASN A 5 -11.07 18.24 14.96
N SER A 6 -10.94 19.00 13.87
CA SER A 6 -11.67 18.72 12.63
C SER A 6 -11.19 17.44 11.96
N ILE A 7 -9.87 17.22 11.88
CA ILE A 7 -9.28 15.97 11.38
C ILE A 7 -9.80 14.77 12.18
N LEU A 8 -9.84 14.91 13.51
CA LEU A 8 -10.26 13.84 14.40
C LEU A 8 -11.75 13.50 14.22
N ILE A 9 -12.61 14.51 14.16
CA ILE A 9 -14.07 14.31 14.06
C ILE A 9 -14.50 13.87 12.66
N GLU A 10 -13.97 14.49 11.60
CA GLU A 10 -14.47 14.27 10.25
C GLU A 10 -13.79 13.09 9.53
N ILE A 11 -12.58 12.69 9.94
CA ILE A 11 -11.83 11.61 9.29
C ILE A 11 -11.50 10.49 10.28
N ALA A 12 -10.80 10.79 11.37
CA ALA A 12 -10.27 9.72 12.23
C ALA A 12 -11.38 8.89 12.89
N ILE A 13 -12.38 9.54 13.50
CA ILE A 13 -13.52 8.86 14.13
C ILE A 13 -14.31 8.02 13.11
N PRO A 14 -14.73 8.56 11.95
CA PRO A 14 -15.41 7.77 10.92
C PRO A 14 -14.61 6.56 10.44
N VAL A 15 -13.30 6.72 10.20
CA VAL A 15 -12.44 5.60 9.77
C VAL A 15 -12.31 4.53 10.86
N LEU A 16 -12.14 4.94 12.12
CA LEU A 16 -12.11 4.01 13.26
C LEU A 16 -13.44 3.29 13.44
N LEU A 17 -14.57 3.98 13.25
CA LEU A 17 -15.90 3.38 13.28
C LEU A 17 -16.08 2.40 12.12
N MET A 18 -15.67 2.73 10.90
CA MET A 18 -15.72 1.84 9.75
C MET A 18 -14.91 0.55 10.01
N LEU A 19 -13.67 0.70 10.49
CA LEU A 19 -12.82 -0.44 10.88
C LEU A 19 -13.44 -1.26 12.00
N GLY A 20 -13.96 -0.62 13.04
CA GLY A 20 -14.60 -1.30 14.18
C GLY A 20 -15.84 -2.09 13.76
N LEU A 21 -16.70 -1.49 12.94
CA LEU A 21 -17.89 -2.14 12.39
C LEU A 21 -17.52 -3.31 11.47
N GLU A 22 -16.51 -3.14 10.63
CA GLU A 22 -16.03 -4.21 9.75
C GLU A 22 -15.46 -5.38 10.56
N ARG A 23 -14.54 -5.12 11.52
CA ARG A 23 -13.99 -6.15 12.41
C ARG A 23 -15.10 -6.86 13.17
N PHE A 24 -16.05 -6.11 13.72
CA PHE A 24 -17.19 -6.68 14.44
C PHE A 24 -18.06 -7.56 13.54
N ALA A 25 -18.38 -7.12 12.33
CA ALA A 25 -19.17 -7.87 11.37
C ALA A 25 -18.46 -9.18 10.97
N VAL A 26 -17.18 -9.11 10.58
CA VAL A 26 -16.37 -10.28 10.21
C VAL A 26 -16.34 -11.29 11.36
N ILE A 27 -16.05 -10.85 12.58
CA ILE A 27 -16.04 -11.72 13.76
C ILE A 27 -17.43 -12.32 14.02
N ARG A 28 -18.50 -11.53 13.87
CA ARG A 28 -19.88 -11.96 14.15
C ARG A 28 -20.41 -12.94 13.10
N PHE A 29 -20.06 -12.78 11.83
CA PHE A 29 -20.56 -13.56 10.69
C PHE A 29 -19.63 -14.70 10.26
N LEU A 30 -18.39 -14.78 10.75
CA LEU A 30 -17.46 -15.89 10.46
C LEU A 30 -17.09 -16.69 11.72
N ARG A 31 -17.95 -16.70 12.75
CA ARG A 31 -17.67 -17.39 14.02
C ARG A 31 -18.02 -18.87 14.01
N THR A 32 -19.13 -19.23 13.37
CA THR A 32 -19.68 -20.59 13.43
C THR A 32 -19.68 -21.26 12.06
N PRO A 33 -19.58 -22.60 11.99
CA PRO A 33 -19.58 -23.33 10.72
C PRO A 33 -20.85 -23.08 9.88
N LYS A 34 -22.01 -22.89 10.53
CA LYS A 34 -23.26 -22.53 9.84
C LYS A 34 -23.17 -21.19 9.11
N GLN A 35 -22.53 -20.20 9.72
CA GLN A 35 -22.38 -18.88 9.10
C GLN A 35 -21.34 -18.89 7.99
N ILE A 36 -20.24 -19.64 8.16
CA ILE A 36 -19.27 -19.88 7.08
C ILE A 36 -19.95 -20.55 5.89
N ALA A 37 -20.81 -21.55 6.12
CA ALA A 37 -21.59 -22.18 5.06
C ALA A 37 -22.55 -21.20 4.37
N TRP A 38 -23.17 -20.29 5.13
CA TRP A 38 -24.01 -19.22 4.59
C TRP A 38 -23.20 -18.22 3.74
N VAL A 39 -21.99 -17.84 4.16
CA VAL A 39 -21.12 -16.98 3.35
C VAL A 39 -20.72 -17.69 2.06
N ARG A 40 -20.35 -18.97 2.14
CA ARG A 40 -20.04 -19.82 0.97
C ARG A 40 -21.21 -19.95 -0.01
N SER A 41 -22.46 -19.93 0.45
CA SER A 41 -23.62 -20.06 -0.44
C SER A 41 -23.93 -18.77 -1.22
N HIS A 42 -23.35 -17.64 -0.85
CA HIS A 42 -23.63 -16.34 -1.44
C HIS A 42 -22.48 -15.87 -2.34
N SER A 43 -22.70 -15.88 -3.65
CA SER A 43 -21.69 -15.52 -4.66
C SER A 43 -21.16 -14.08 -4.55
N TRP A 44 -21.98 -13.14 -4.08
CA TRP A 44 -21.59 -11.73 -3.87
C TRP A 44 -20.67 -11.51 -2.67
N LEU A 45 -20.65 -12.44 -1.70
CA LEU A 45 -19.74 -12.43 -0.55
C LEU A 45 -18.45 -13.20 -0.83
N HIS A 46 -18.31 -13.78 -2.03
CA HIS A 46 -17.09 -14.44 -2.45
C HIS A 46 -15.94 -13.42 -2.51
N PRO A 47 -14.72 -13.76 -2.02
CA PRO A 47 -13.57 -12.86 -2.06
C PRO A 47 -13.34 -12.21 -3.43
N ASN A 48 -13.28 -13.03 -4.49
CA ASN A 48 -13.13 -12.54 -5.87
C ASN A 48 -14.26 -11.61 -6.35
N ALA A 49 -15.48 -11.70 -5.78
CA ALA A 49 -16.56 -10.77 -6.12
C ALA A 49 -16.33 -9.41 -5.46
N ILE A 50 -15.90 -9.41 -4.19
CA ILE A 50 -15.52 -8.20 -3.45
C ILE A 50 -14.32 -7.52 -4.10
N SER A 51 -13.28 -8.28 -4.45
CA SER A 51 -12.10 -7.76 -5.18
C SER A 51 -12.49 -7.17 -6.53
N ARG A 52 -13.41 -7.78 -7.29
CA ARG A 52 -13.87 -7.21 -8.57
C ARG A 52 -14.73 -5.96 -8.39
N ALA A 53 -15.51 -5.88 -7.31
CA ALA A 53 -16.34 -4.71 -7.03
C ALA A 53 -15.50 -3.43 -6.84
N ARG A 54 -14.22 -3.55 -6.45
CA ARG A 54 -13.27 -2.44 -6.32
C ARG A 54 -12.78 -1.83 -7.65
N TYR A 55 -12.91 -2.53 -8.78
CA TYR A 55 -12.38 -2.06 -10.08
C TYR A 55 -12.82 -0.64 -10.48
N PRO A 56 -14.12 -0.28 -10.45
CA PRO A 56 -14.55 1.08 -10.77
C PRO A 56 -14.29 2.08 -9.63
N MET A 57 -14.01 1.61 -8.41
CA MET A 57 -14.08 2.44 -7.20
C MET A 57 -12.92 3.43 -7.12
N GLY A 58 -11.74 3.09 -7.64
CA GLY A 58 -10.64 4.05 -7.77
C GLY A 58 -10.97 5.23 -8.68
N PHE A 59 -11.68 4.99 -9.80
CA PHE A 59 -12.16 6.05 -10.68
C PHE A 59 -13.29 6.86 -10.05
N LEU A 60 -14.20 6.21 -9.32
CA LEU A 60 -15.26 6.90 -8.58
C LEU A 60 -14.69 7.80 -7.46
N SER A 61 -13.63 7.38 -6.79
CA SER A 61 -12.88 8.24 -5.86
C SER A 61 -12.36 9.51 -6.56
N VAL A 62 -11.71 9.35 -7.72
CA VAL A 62 -11.26 10.50 -8.53
C VAL A 62 -12.43 11.40 -8.94
N MET A 63 -13.57 10.82 -9.32
CA MET A 63 -14.77 11.58 -9.67
C MET A 63 -15.28 12.43 -8.50
N PHE A 64 -15.35 11.86 -7.29
CA PHE A 64 -15.72 12.63 -6.08
C PHE A 64 -14.75 13.78 -5.81
N LEU A 65 -13.45 13.54 -6.04
CA LEU A 65 -12.43 14.57 -5.86
C LEU A 65 -12.57 15.69 -6.91
N HIS A 66 -12.86 15.33 -8.16
CA HIS A 66 -13.11 16.27 -9.26
C HIS A 66 -14.37 17.12 -9.05
N MET A 67 -15.43 16.54 -8.48
CA MET A 67 -16.66 17.25 -8.12
C MET A 67 -16.49 18.22 -6.93
N GLY A 68 -15.28 18.36 -6.39
CA GLY A 68 -15.00 19.26 -5.26
C GLY A 68 -15.49 18.70 -3.92
N CYS A 69 -15.67 17.38 -3.80
CA CYS A 69 -16.05 16.69 -2.57
C CYS A 69 -14.90 15.84 -2.00
N PRO A 70 -13.76 16.46 -1.61
CA PRO A 70 -12.57 15.70 -1.17
C PRO A 70 -12.86 14.85 0.08
N ARG A 71 -13.63 15.35 1.04
CA ARG A 71 -13.98 14.61 2.27
C ARG A 71 -14.70 13.30 1.96
N LEU A 72 -15.70 13.35 1.08
CA LEU A 72 -16.43 12.16 0.64
C LEU A 72 -15.54 11.21 -0.16
N CYS A 73 -14.70 11.75 -1.05
CA CYS A 73 -13.69 10.96 -1.76
C CYS A 73 -12.81 10.15 -0.79
N PHE A 74 -12.24 10.79 0.24
CA PHE A 74 -11.34 10.11 1.18
C PHE A 74 -12.05 9.08 2.05
N LEU A 75 -13.26 9.38 2.53
CA LEU A 75 -14.06 8.40 3.28
C LEU A 75 -14.45 7.21 2.40
N PHE A 76 -14.86 7.45 1.15
CA PHE A 76 -15.19 6.41 0.18
C PHE A 76 -13.98 5.56 -0.20
N PHE A 77 -12.85 6.20 -0.49
CA PHE A 77 -11.59 5.51 -0.78
C PHE A 77 -11.16 4.63 0.39
N THR A 78 -11.20 5.17 1.61
CA THR A 78 -10.81 4.44 2.82
C THR A 78 -11.73 3.26 3.09
N PHE A 79 -13.05 3.44 2.91
CA PHE A 79 -14.02 2.35 3.03
C PHE A 79 -13.66 1.16 2.12
N TRP A 80 -13.39 1.42 0.84
CA TRP A 80 -13.00 0.37 -0.10
C TRP A 80 -11.61 -0.23 0.19
N MET A 81 -10.67 0.56 0.71
CA MET A 81 -9.40 0.00 1.19
C MET A 81 -9.59 -0.92 2.41
N ILE A 82 -10.57 -0.65 3.28
CA ILE A 82 -10.89 -1.53 4.41
C ILE A 82 -11.48 -2.87 3.92
N THR A 83 -12.27 -2.86 2.83
CA THR A 83 -12.87 -4.09 2.28
C THR A 83 -11.85 -5.11 1.77
N ASP A 84 -10.62 -4.68 1.41
CA ASP A 84 -9.49 -5.57 1.08
C ASP A 84 -9.05 -6.44 2.26
N ILE A 85 -9.26 -5.97 3.48
CA ILE A 85 -8.95 -6.78 4.65
C ILE A 85 -10.06 -7.83 4.85
N THR A 86 -11.30 -7.49 4.48
CA THR A 86 -12.46 -8.36 4.61
C THR A 86 -12.41 -9.52 3.63
N ASP A 87 -12.12 -9.28 2.35
CA ASP A 87 -12.06 -10.35 1.34
C ASP A 87 -10.93 -11.36 1.63
N GLY A 88 -9.77 -10.90 2.09
CA GLY A 88 -8.66 -11.74 2.52
C GLY A 88 -9.00 -12.61 3.74
N GLU A 89 -9.74 -12.06 4.72
CA GLU A 89 -10.16 -12.83 5.90
C GLU A 89 -11.24 -13.86 5.54
N ILE A 90 -12.18 -13.51 4.65
CA ILE A 90 -13.18 -14.44 4.12
C ILE A 90 -12.47 -15.57 3.36
N ALA A 91 -11.50 -15.28 2.49
CA ALA A 91 -10.75 -16.29 1.75
C ALA A 91 -10.08 -17.30 2.68
N ARG A 92 -9.45 -16.83 3.76
CA ARG A 92 -8.76 -17.68 4.75
C ARG A 92 -9.73 -18.48 5.63
N ARG A 93 -10.76 -17.85 6.19
CA ARG A 93 -11.68 -18.51 7.13
C ARG A 93 -12.69 -19.42 6.46
N CYS A 94 -13.10 -19.08 5.24
CA CYS A 94 -14.01 -19.88 4.46
C CYS A 94 -13.29 -20.85 3.54
N ASP A 95 -11.95 -20.93 3.56
CA ASP A 95 -11.16 -21.81 2.70
C ASP A 95 -11.64 -21.70 1.23
N LEU A 96 -11.70 -20.45 0.76
CA LEU A 96 -12.16 -20.04 -0.59
C LEU A 96 -10.96 -19.53 -1.41
N HIS A 97 -9.78 -20.12 -1.20
CA HIS A 97 -8.59 -19.73 -1.95
C HIS A 97 -8.69 -20.22 -3.40
N THR A 98 -8.44 -19.34 -4.36
CA THR A 98 -8.50 -19.65 -5.79
C THR A 98 -7.28 -19.06 -6.49
N GLU A 99 -6.75 -19.77 -7.49
CA GLU A 99 -5.63 -19.26 -8.31
C GLU A 99 -5.99 -17.96 -9.03
N GLU A 100 -7.25 -17.80 -9.43
CA GLU A 100 -7.75 -16.57 -10.02
C GLU A 100 -7.74 -15.42 -9.01
N GLY A 101 -8.17 -15.67 -7.77
CA GLY A 101 -8.13 -14.70 -6.67
C GLY A 101 -6.73 -14.17 -6.41
N GLU A 102 -5.72 -15.06 -6.41
CA GLU A 102 -4.31 -14.69 -6.22
C GLU A 102 -3.82 -13.66 -7.27
N SER A 103 -4.36 -13.70 -8.49
CA SER A 103 -4.06 -12.70 -9.53
C SER A 103 -4.98 -11.48 -9.48
N ILE A 104 -6.25 -11.66 -9.12
CA ILE A 104 -7.27 -10.61 -9.11
C ILE A 104 -7.02 -9.62 -7.97
N ASP A 105 -6.68 -10.08 -6.78
CA ASP A 105 -6.56 -9.21 -5.59
C ASP A 105 -5.48 -8.14 -5.80
N PRO A 106 -4.23 -8.48 -6.19
CA PRO A 106 -3.18 -7.48 -6.37
C PRO A 106 -3.37 -6.59 -7.61
N PHE A 107 -4.24 -7.01 -8.54
CA PHE A 107 -4.66 -6.20 -9.67
C PHE A 107 -5.74 -5.20 -9.25
N SER A 108 -6.69 -5.64 -8.42
CA SER A 108 -7.72 -4.79 -7.85
C SER A 108 -7.15 -3.66 -6.99
N ASP A 109 -6.18 -3.98 -6.13
CA ASP A 109 -5.49 -2.97 -5.32
C ASP A 109 -4.95 -1.83 -6.17
N LYS A 110 -4.34 -2.17 -7.30
CA LYS A 110 -3.75 -1.18 -8.23
C LYS A 110 -4.80 -0.32 -8.88
N LEU A 111 -5.90 -0.92 -9.33
CA LEU A 111 -7.03 -0.17 -9.87
C LEU A 111 -7.65 0.77 -8.83
N MET A 112 -7.53 0.45 -7.54
CA MET A 112 -7.99 1.31 -6.46
C MET A 112 -7.10 2.55 -6.30
N TYR A 113 -5.77 2.40 -6.16
CA TYR A 113 -4.89 3.52 -5.83
C TYR A 113 -4.31 4.26 -7.04
N LEU A 114 -4.11 3.62 -8.20
CA LEU A 114 -3.45 4.24 -9.36
C LEU A 114 -4.22 5.44 -9.93
N PRO A 115 -5.56 5.40 -10.11
CA PRO A 115 -6.30 6.56 -10.62
C PRO A 115 -6.13 7.80 -9.73
N MET A 116 -6.21 7.61 -8.41
CA MET A 116 -6.00 8.68 -7.42
C MET A 116 -4.59 9.26 -7.50
N LEU A 117 -3.58 8.39 -7.62
CA LEU A 117 -2.18 8.78 -7.67
C LEU A 117 -1.85 9.59 -8.95
N VAL A 118 -2.38 9.17 -10.10
CA VAL A 118 -2.26 9.90 -11.37
C VAL A 118 -3.00 11.24 -11.31
N TYR A 119 -4.22 11.25 -10.76
CA TYR A 119 -5.02 12.47 -10.68
C TYR A 119 -4.40 13.52 -9.75
N LEU A 120 -3.83 13.11 -8.61
CA LEU A 120 -3.11 14.01 -7.71
C LEU A 120 -1.82 14.56 -8.34
N ALA A 121 -1.12 13.76 -9.16
CA ALA A 121 0.01 14.25 -9.93
C ALA A 121 -0.41 15.29 -10.98
N TRP A 122 -1.53 15.05 -11.68
CA TRP A 122 -2.08 15.98 -12.65
C TRP A 122 -2.45 17.34 -12.04
N LEU A 123 -2.96 17.33 -10.81
CA LEU A 123 -3.26 18.55 -10.05
C LEU A 123 -2.01 19.23 -9.43
N GLY A 124 -0.82 18.66 -9.60
CA GLY A 124 0.43 19.21 -9.09
C GLY A 124 0.69 18.94 -7.60
N TRP A 125 -0.08 18.07 -6.95
CA TRP A 125 0.15 17.68 -5.55
C TRP A 125 1.27 16.66 -5.37
N LEU A 126 1.55 15.86 -6.41
CA LEU A 126 2.60 14.86 -6.44
C LEU A 126 3.56 15.17 -7.60
N ASP A 127 4.84 14.87 -7.40
CA ASP A 127 5.84 15.03 -8.45
C ASP A 127 5.53 14.10 -9.64
N PRO A 128 5.26 14.64 -10.85
CA PRO A 128 4.84 13.83 -11.98
C PRO A 128 5.91 12.84 -12.45
N VAL A 129 7.19 13.15 -12.27
CA VAL A 129 8.31 12.29 -12.69
C VAL A 129 8.36 11.04 -11.80
N LEU A 130 8.33 11.22 -10.48
CA LEU A 130 8.31 10.11 -9.53
C LEU A 130 7.05 9.26 -9.68
N VAL A 131 5.89 9.88 -9.89
CA VAL A 131 4.65 9.16 -10.17
C VAL A 131 4.76 8.32 -11.44
N THR A 132 5.32 8.88 -12.52
CA THR A 132 5.50 8.16 -13.79
C THR A 132 6.45 6.97 -13.61
N LEU A 133 7.57 7.15 -12.89
CA LEU A 133 8.50 6.07 -12.56
C LEU A 133 7.84 4.99 -11.71
N PHE A 134 7.08 5.38 -10.69
CA PHE A 134 6.33 4.46 -9.85
C PHE A 134 5.35 3.61 -10.69
N LEU A 135 4.56 4.25 -11.57
CA LEU A 135 3.66 3.55 -12.49
C LEU A 135 4.40 2.58 -13.40
N ALA A 136 5.52 3.01 -13.99
CA ALA A 136 6.31 2.18 -14.89
C ALA A 136 6.79 0.90 -14.18
N PHE A 137 7.34 1.02 -12.97
CA PHE A 137 7.78 -0.14 -12.20
C PHE A 137 6.59 -0.99 -11.72
N ASP A 138 5.51 -0.38 -11.25
CA ASP A 138 4.36 -1.12 -10.74
C ASP A 138 3.63 -1.92 -11.81
N ILE A 139 3.42 -1.34 -12.99
CA ILE A 139 2.82 -2.01 -14.16
C ILE A 139 3.77 -3.09 -14.67
N THR A 140 5.07 -2.80 -14.82
CA THR A 140 6.05 -3.81 -15.24
C THR A 140 6.08 -5.00 -14.29
N GLY A 141 6.05 -4.74 -12.98
CA GLY A 141 6.00 -5.78 -11.95
C GLY A 141 4.69 -6.58 -11.93
N GLN A 142 3.58 -6.07 -12.49
CA GLN A 142 2.36 -6.83 -12.70
C GLN A 142 2.42 -7.68 -13.96
N VAL A 143 2.90 -7.11 -15.06
CA VAL A 143 3.03 -7.82 -16.32
C VAL A 143 3.98 -9.01 -16.15
N SER A 144 5.07 -8.85 -15.40
CA SER A 144 6.00 -9.96 -15.13
C SER A 144 5.35 -11.15 -14.42
N ARG A 145 4.32 -10.94 -13.59
CA ARG A 145 3.58 -12.05 -12.95
C ARG A 145 2.86 -12.97 -13.94
N ARG A 146 2.56 -12.49 -15.15
CA ARG A 146 1.95 -13.33 -16.19
C ARG A 146 2.97 -14.27 -16.84
N PHE A 147 4.26 -13.95 -16.76
CA PHE A 147 5.34 -14.68 -17.42
C PHE A 147 6.24 -15.46 -16.45
N THR A 148 6.26 -15.10 -15.18
CA THR A 148 7.11 -15.75 -14.16
C THR A 148 6.35 -16.87 -13.44
N LYS A 149 7.05 -17.98 -13.14
CA LYS A 149 6.51 -19.08 -12.30
C LYS A 149 6.16 -18.64 -10.88
N VAL A 150 6.89 -17.65 -10.34
CA VAL A 150 6.64 -17.06 -9.02
C VAL A 150 5.61 -15.95 -9.14
N LYS A 151 4.35 -16.29 -8.85
CA LYS A 151 3.21 -15.35 -8.90
C LYS A 151 3.02 -14.56 -7.61
N ALA A 152 3.51 -15.09 -6.48
CA ALA A 152 3.38 -14.53 -5.15
C ALA A 152 3.96 -13.10 -5.03
N ALA A 153 3.40 -12.31 -4.11
CA ALA A 153 3.89 -10.98 -3.79
C ALA A 153 5.13 -11.04 -2.89
N ASN A 154 6.25 -10.44 -3.33
CA ASN A 154 7.39 -10.21 -2.46
C ASN A 154 7.08 -9.13 -1.41
N LEU A 155 7.85 -9.12 -0.32
CA LEU A 155 7.61 -8.20 0.79
C LEU A 155 7.76 -6.73 0.34
N PHE A 156 8.68 -6.43 -0.58
CA PHE A 156 8.80 -5.11 -1.23
C PHE A 156 7.48 -4.67 -1.90
N GLY A 157 6.82 -5.60 -2.58
CA GLY A 157 5.54 -5.38 -3.23
C GLY A 157 4.39 -5.14 -2.26
N LYS A 158 4.43 -5.72 -1.06
CA LYS A 158 3.45 -5.44 0.01
C LYS A 158 3.73 -4.07 0.65
N ALA A 159 4.98 -3.81 1.00
CA ALA A 159 5.41 -2.57 1.62
C ALA A 159 5.12 -1.35 0.74
N LYS A 160 5.42 -1.42 -0.57
CA LYS A 160 5.12 -0.31 -1.49
C LYS A 160 3.63 0.01 -1.55
N THR A 161 2.76 -1.00 -1.60
CA THR A 161 1.31 -0.81 -1.69
C THR A 161 0.77 -0.16 -0.42
N PHE A 162 1.23 -0.64 0.74
CA PHE A 162 0.89 -0.03 2.03
C PHE A 162 1.31 1.45 2.09
N LEU A 163 2.55 1.77 1.71
CA LEU A 163 3.05 3.14 1.75
C LEU A 163 2.36 4.06 0.74
N VAL A 164 1.95 3.55 -0.43
CA VAL A 164 1.17 4.33 -1.41
C VAL A 164 -0.20 4.69 -0.86
N VAL A 165 -0.88 3.77 -0.17
CA VAL A 165 -2.16 4.07 0.48
C VAL A 165 -1.97 5.15 1.57
N VAL A 166 -0.91 5.03 2.38
CA VAL A 166 -0.55 6.06 3.37
C VAL A 166 -0.26 7.40 2.70
N LEU A 167 0.49 7.41 1.59
CA LEU A 167 0.78 8.62 0.81
C LEU A 167 -0.50 9.31 0.34
N LEU A 168 -1.46 8.55 -0.20
CA LEU A 168 -2.74 9.10 -0.65
C LEU A 168 -3.54 9.70 0.51
N ILE A 169 -3.59 9.02 1.66
CA ILE A 169 -4.25 9.52 2.87
C ILE A 169 -3.59 10.82 3.35
N VAL A 170 -2.25 10.84 3.45
CA VAL A 170 -1.49 12.02 3.90
C VAL A 170 -1.71 13.20 2.95
N THR A 171 -1.61 12.97 1.64
CA THR A 171 -1.84 14.01 0.62
C THR A 171 -3.27 14.55 0.72
N GLY A 172 -4.24 13.67 0.95
CA GLY A 172 -5.63 14.04 1.17
C GLY A 172 -5.90 14.90 2.38
N LEU A 173 -5.29 14.57 3.50
CA LEU A 173 -5.39 15.37 4.72
C LEU A 173 -4.82 16.77 4.50
N VAL A 174 -3.66 16.89 3.86
CA VAL A 174 -3.06 18.19 3.54
C VAL A 174 -3.94 18.99 2.57
N TRP A 175 -4.61 18.33 1.62
CA TRP A 175 -5.57 19.01 0.75
C TRP A 175 -6.78 19.53 1.55
N ILE A 176 -7.49 18.66 2.28
CA ILE A 176 -8.74 19.04 2.97
C ILE A 176 -8.51 20.14 4.02
N TYR A 177 -7.43 20.02 4.79
CA TYR A 177 -7.19 20.85 5.97
C TYR A 177 -6.16 21.95 5.77
N GLY A 178 -5.58 22.03 4.57
CA GLY A 178 -4.54 22.99 4.23
C GLY A 178 -3.14 22.55 4.69
N PRO A 179 -2.14 23.46 4.60
CA PRO A 179 -0.73 23.11 4.79
C PRO A 179 -0.46 22.68 6.23
N LEU A 180 -0.38 21.37 6.44
CA LEU A 180 0.08 20.74 7.68
C LEU A 180 1.61 20.61 7.60
N PRO A 181 2.41 21.36 8.37
CA PRO A 181 3.85 21.50 8.12
C PRO A 181 4.63 20.19 8.15
N PHE A 182 4.28 19.29 9.07
CA PHE A 182 4.91 17.98 9.18
C PHE A 182 4.49 17.04 8.05
N LEU A 183 3.18 16.88 7.84
CA LEU A 183 2.63 15.96 6.83
C LEU A 183 2.92 16.41 5.40
N GLY A 184 2.92 17.71 5.11
CA GLY A 184 3.26 18.21 3.78
C GLY A 184 4.71 17.92 3.39
N ARG A 185 5.65 18.05 4.36
CA ARG A 185 7.08 17.76 4.14
C ARG A 185 7.36 16.27 3.92
N THR A 186 6.48 15.38 4.36
CA THR A 186 6.68 13.93 4.20
C THR A 186 6.18 13.40 2.87
N ILE A 187 5.36 14.13 2.10
CA ILE A 187 4.76 13.65 0.84
C ILE A 187 5.84 13.27 -0.18
N LEU A 188 6.78 14.19 -0.48
CA LEU A 188 7.82 13.95 -1.47
C LEU A 188 8.77 12.79 -1.08
N PRO A 189 9.36 12.73 0.13
CA PRO A 189 10.21 11.61 0.50
C PRO A 189 9.44 10.28 0.55
N LEU A 190 8.17 10.30 0.99
CA LEU A 190 7.34 9.09 0.99
C LEU A 190 7.07 8.58 -0.43
N LEU A 191 6.75 9.46 -1.38
CA LEU A 191 6.63 9.11 -2.79
C LEU A 191 7.94 8.56 -3.37
N GLY A 192 9.09 9.14 -3.00
CA GLY A 192 10.41 8.62 -3.36
C GLY A 192 10.64 7.21 -2.84
N ILE A 193 10.31 6.94 -1.57
CA ILE A 193 10.39 5.61 -0.96
C ILE A 193 9.47 4.61 -1.69
N CYS A 194 8.21 4.99 -1.96
CA CYS A 194 7.27 4.15 -2.71
C CYS A 194 7.83 3.77 -4.09
N THR A 195 8.43 4.73 -4.79
CA THR A 195 9.06 4.54 -6.11
C THR A 195 10.26 3.60 -6.02
N GLY A 196 11.13 3.79 -5.02
CA GLY A 196 12.28 2.91 -4.77
C GLY A 196 11.85 1.47 -4.44
N LEU A 197 10.82 1.29 -3.60
CA LEU A 197 10.28 -0.04 -3.30
C LEU A 197 9.60 -0.68 -4.52
N ALA A 198 8.96 0.10 -5.39
CA ALA A 198 8.41 -0.40 -6.65
C ALA A 198 9.50 -0.90 -7.59
N PHE A 199 10.61 -0.16 -7.68
CA PHE A 199 11.81 -0.60 -8.40
C PHE A 199 12.36 -1.90 -7.82
N CYS A 200 12.67 -1.94 -6.51
CA CYS A 200 13.18 -3.14 -5.85
C CYS A 200 12.25 -4.33 -6.04
N SER A 201 10.94 -4.15 -5.86
CA SER A 201 9.94 -5.20 -6.05
C SER A 201 9.97 -5.80 -7.46
N THR A 202 10.22 -4.97 -8.47
CA THR A 202 10.29 -5.41 -9.88
C THR A 202 11.61 -6.09 -10.19
N THR A 203 12.73 -5.51 -9.76
CA THR A 203 14.08 -6.06 -9.97
C THR A 203 14.23 -7.41 -9.30
N PHE A 204 13.84 -7.54 -8.03
CA PHE A 204 13.96 -8.80 -7.30
C PHE A 204 13.02 -9.91 -7.78
N LYS A 205 11.98 -9.59 -8.58
CA LYS A 205 11.19 -10.62 -9.27
C LYS A 205 11.91 -11.22 -10.48
N LEU A 206 12.89 -10.51 -11.04
CA LEU A 206 13.69 -10.96 -12.18
C LEU A 206 14.92 -11.76 -11.72
N VAL A 207 15.34 -11.57 -10.47
CA VAL A 207 16.50 -12.23 -9.88
C VAL A 207 16.08 -13.61 -9.33
N PRO A 208 16.83 -14.70 -9.63
CA PRO A 208 16.60 -16.01 -9.02
C PRO A 208 16.69 -15.97 -7.49
N ASN A 209 15.85 -16.74 -6.78
CA ASN A 209 15.79 -16.75 -5.31
C ASN A 209 17.15 -16.98 -4.62
N TYR A 210 18.09 -17.71 -5.22
CA TYR A 210 19.42 -17.91 -4.64
C TYR A 210 20.24 -16.62 -4.59
N TRP A 211 20.10 -15.74 -5.58
CA TRP A 211 20.77 -14.44 -5.62
C TRP A 211 20.07 -13.44 -4.72
N TYR A 212 18.77 -13.61 -4.46
CA TYR A 212 17.97 -12.68 -3.66
C TYR A 212 18.57 -12.48 -2.24
N ALA A 213 18.74 -13.58 -1.50
CA ALA A 213 19.32 -13.56 -0.16
C ALA A 213 20.77 -13.03 -0.16
N ASN A 214 21.56 -13.47 -1.16
CA ASN A 214 22.93 -13.01 -1.30
C ASN A 214 23.02 -11.50 -1.59
N ILE A 215 22.14 -10.95 -2.43
CA ILE A 215 22.11 -9.51 -2.73
C ILE A 215 21.72 -8.72 -1.49
N LEU A 216 20.71 -9.14 -0.73
CA LEU A 216 20.30 -8.46 0.50
C LEU A 216 21.43 -8.48 1.54
N SER A 217 22.07 -9.63 1.74
CA SER A 217 23.22 -9.76 2.64
C SER A 217 24.41 -8.88 2.22
N ILE A 218 24.70 -8.83 0.91
CA ILE A 218 25.74 -7.94 0.35
C ILE A 218 25.36 -6.46 0.58
N MET A 219 24.10 -6.08 0.37
CA MET A 219 23.63 -4.71 0.63
C MET A 219 23.74 -4.34 2.11
N ASN A 220 23.42 -5.26 3.02
CA ASN A 220 23.59 -5.06 4.46
C ASN A 220 25.08 -4.85 4.82
N LEU A 221 25.97 -5.68 4.26
CA LEU A 221 27.42 -5.49 4.42
C LEU A 221 27.88 -4.10 3.93
N PHE A 222 27.41 -3.65 2.76
CA PHE A 222 27.73 -2.31 2.26
C PHE A 222 27.18 -1.20 3.16
N CYS A 223 26.00 -1.37 3.74
CA CYS A 223 25.44 -0.42 4.71
C CYS A 223 26.31 -0.34 5.97
N GLY A 224 26.80 -1.48 6.48
CA GLY A 224 27.72 -1.53 7.60
C GLY A 224 29.06 -0.85 7.30
N LEU A 225 29.67 -1.15 6.15
CA LEU A 225 30.92 -0.53 5.69
C LEU A 225 30.77 0.99 5.47
N ALA A 226 29.67 1.43 4.86
CA ALA A 226 29.36 2.84 4.69
C ALA A 226 29.15 3.53 6.05
N GLY A 227 28.49 2.86 7.00
CA GLY A 227 28.36 3.33 8.37
C GLY A 227 29.72 3.55 9.05
N CYS A 228 30.64 2.59 8.94
CA CYS A 228 32.01 2.74 9.43
C CYS A 228 32.74 3.92 8.75
N TRP A 229 32.61 4.05 7.43
CA TRP A 229 33.20 5.17 6.69
C TRP A 229 32.68 6.53 7.16
N VAL A 230 31.38 6.67 7.41
CA VAL A 230 30.76 7.91 7.90
C VAL A 230 31.35 8.32 9.26
N VAL A 231 31.57 7.36 10.17
CA VAL A 231 32.22 7.63 11.46
C VAL A 231 33.67 8.04 11.28
N LEU A 232 34.42 7.34 10.43
CA LEU A 232 35.83 7.65 10.15
C LEU A 232 36.02 9.01 9.46
N ALA A 233 35.05 9.42 8.63
CA ALA A 233 35.03 10.72 7.95
C ALA A 233 34.62 11.89 8.88
N GLY A 234 34.34 11.64 10.17
CA GLY A 234 34.00 12.67 11.14
C GLY A 234 32.58 13.23 11.01
N HIS A 235 31.70 12.56 10.26
CA HIS A 235 30.29 12.95 10.18
C HIS A 235 29.53 12.57 11.47
N PRO A 236 28.38 13.21 11.75
CA PRO A 236 27.56 12.87 12.91
C PRO A 236 27.20 11.38 12.95
N PRO A 237 27.35 10.70 14.11
CA PRO A 237 27.14 9.25 14.23
C PRO A 237 25.70 8.82 13.94
N VAL A 238 24.74 9.76 13.95
CA VAL A 238 23.33 9.52 13.57
C VAL A 238 23.21 8.98 12.15
N TYR A 239 24.04 9.46 11.21
CA TYR A 239 24.00 8.97 9.83
C TYR A 239 24.53 7.53 9.71
N ALA A 240 25.58 7.19 10.46
CA ALA A 240 26.13 5.84 10.51
C ALA A 240 25.11 4.87 11.12
N LEU A 241 24.45 5.28 12.20
CA LEU A 241 23.38 4.52 12.84
C LEU A 241 22.21 4.32 11.88
N GLY A 242 21.81 5.36 11.13
CA GLY A 242 20.79 5.28 10.09
C GLY A 242 21.12 4.28 8.98
N LEU A 243 22.39 4.22 8.54
CA LEU A 243 22.84 3.23 7.55
C LEU A 243 22.80 1.80 8.10
N VAL A 244 23.23 1.58 9.34
CA VAL A 244 23.15 0.24 9.97
C VAL A 244 21.69 -0.21 10.12
N PHE A 245 20.80 0.69 10.55
CA PHE A 245 19.36 0.40 10.60
C PHE A 245 18.77 0.12 9.22
N LEU A 246 19.21 0.81 8.18
CA LEU A 246 18.80 0.53 6.80
C LEU A 246 19.23 -0.88 6.36
N GLY A 247 20.45 -1.30 6.70
CA GLY A 247 20.93 -2.65 6.43
C GLY A 247 20.08 -3.73 7.11
N GLN A 248 19.79 -3.57 8.40
CA GLN A 248 18.87 -4.46 9.14
C GLN A 248 17.44 -4.43 8.58
N PHE A 249 16.98 -3.27 8.11
CA PHE A 249 15.68 -3.15 7.47
C PHE A 249 15.62 -3.94 6.15
N LEU A 250 16.71 -4.03 5.40
CA LEU A 250 16.78 -4.84 4.18
C LEU A 250 16.74 -6.34 4.49
N ASP A 251 17.37 -6.79 5.58
CA ASP A 251 17.32 -8.18 6.03
C ASP A 251 15.89 -8.64 6.38
N LEU A 252 14.99 -7.73 6.81
CA LEU A 252 13.58 -8.06 7.01
C LEU A 252 12.88 -8.54 5.72
N PHE A 253 13.44 -8.23 4.55
CA PHE A 253 12.91 -8.68 3.26
C PHE A 253 13.46 -10.05 2.82
N ASP A 254 14.39 -10.67 3.56
CA ASP A 254 14.98 -11.97 3.25
C ASP A 254 14.08 -13.17 3.66
N GLY A 255 12.97 -12.91 4.37
CA GLY A 255 12.03 -13.91 4.91
C GLY A 255 10.69 -14.03 4.20
#